data_AF-A0A662M5K3-F1
#
_entry.id   AF-A0A662M5K3-F1
#
_cell.length_a   1.000
_cell.length_b   1.000
_cell.length_c   1.000
_cell.angle_alpha   90.00
_cell.angle_beta   90.00
_cell.angle_gamma   90.00
#
_symmetry.space_group_name_H-M   'P 1'
#
loop_
_entity.id
_entity.type
_entity.pdbx_description
1 polymer ?
#
loop_
_entity_poly.entity_id
_entity_poly.type
_entity_poly.pdbx_seq_one_letter_code
_entity_poly.pdbx_strand_id
1 'polypeptide(L)'
;MCDIHVELFREAVARKFDIEVPPGHPLHTLYMENEQITKDAEMLNMYAKSLPDEMEKNLQSLRNLAKQLPLIGITHYTREEMIHFPYLERRGLTAVPSTLWRKHDEVRAKIKLLLKSLDQEKDDKDEFLKKLRERIEEVATALVDMVFRENNILYPALHAILSEGEWAAIRQQEDEIGYYKVKPSQEWKPKEEPIHPYQIEGALTDEQISRLPGEIKKIMESKLPEADVQKVEREGDIELDTGY
;
A
#
# COMPACT_ATOMS: atom_id res chain seq x y z
N MET A 1 -8.00 5.24 18.28
CA MET A 1 -7.42 3.89 18.47
C MET A 1 -5.91 4.07 18.28
N CYS A 2 -5.17 4.01 19.38
CA CYS A 2 -3.89 4.72 19.57
C CYS A 2 -2.64 3.87 19.22
N ASP A 3 -1.53 4.57 18.99
CA ASP A 3 -0.19 4.07 18.63
C ASP A 3 0.35 2.93 19.53
N ILE A 4 -0.21 2.75 20.73
CA ILE A 4 0.08 1.63 21.65
C ILE A 4 -0.13 0.26 21.00
N HIS A 5 -1.07 0.13 20.06
CA HIS A 5 -1.26 -1.16 19.39
C HIS A 5 -0.09 -1.49 18.46
N VAL A 6 0.53 -0.48 17.84
CA VAL A 6 1.62 -0.63 16.85
C VAL A 6 2.92 -1.14 17.47
N GLU A 7 3.25 -0.71 18.68
CA GLU A 7 4.44 -1.19 19.39
C GLU A 7 4.31 -2.66 19.81
N LEU A 8 3.12 -3.09 20.24
CA LEU A 8 2.84 -4.50 20.53
C LEU A 8 2.90 -5.37 19.26
N PHE A 9 2.62 -4.79 18.09
CA PHE A 9 2.69 -5.48 16.79
C PHE A 9 4.12 -5.68 16.28
N ARG A 10 5.08 -4.81 16.63
CA ARG A 10 6.49 -4.96 16.17
C ARG A 10 7.17 -6.22 16.73
N GLU A 11 6.84 -6.64 17.96
CA GLU A 11 7.41 -7.86 18.55
C GLU A 11 6.83 -9.15 17.99
N ALA A 12 5.57 -9.16 17.51
CA ALA A 12 4.90 -10.36 17.02
C ALA A 12 5.23 -10.71 15.56
N VAL A 13 5.83 -9.79 14.80
CA VAL A 13 5.84 -9.79 13.33
C VAL A 13 7.27 -9.85 12.75
N ALA A 14 8.22 -10.40 13.51
CA ALA A 14 9.56 -10.73 13.00
C ALA A 14 9.60 -12.05 12.20
N ARG A 15 8.49 -12.46 11.58
CA ARG A 15 8.47 -13.62 10.68
C ARG A 15 8.58 -13.09 9.24
N LYS A 16 9.70 -13.37 8.58
CA LYS A 16 9.75 -13.40 7.11
C LYS A 16 8.56 -14.24 6.66
N PHE A 17 7.61 -13.64 5.96
CA PHE A 17 6.46 -14.37 5.43
C PHE A 17 6.92 -15.18 4.20
N ASP A 18 6.83 -16.51 4.32
CA ASP A 18 7.08 -17.52 3.27
C ASP A 18 5.95 -17.56 2.22
N ILE A 19 5.43 -16.40 1.78
CA ILE A 19 4.45 -16.39 0.68
C ILE A 19 5.24 -16.48 -0.63
N GLU A 20 5.44 -17.69 -1.13
CA GLU A 20 6.00 -17.93 -2.46
C GLU A 20 4.96 -17.56 -3.54
N VAL A 21 4.97 -16.29 -3.95
CA VAL A 21 4.24 -15.84 -5.15
C VAL A 21 5.18 -15.79 -6.35
N PRO A 22 4.78 -16.30 -7.53
CA PRO A 22 5.62 -16.32 -8.70
C PRO A 22 5.89 -14.88 -9.22
N PRO A 23 7.05 -14.64 -9.87
CA PRO A 23 7.33 -13.36 -10.51
C PRO A 23 6.24 -12.93 -11.48
N GLY A 24 5.80 -11.68 -11.38
CA GLY A 24 4.73 -11.11 -12.21
C GLY A 24 3.32 -11.24 -11.61
N HIS A 25 3.15 -12.00 -10.54
CA HIS A 25 1.92 -11.97 -9.75
C HIS A 25 1.73 -10.57 -9.12
N PRO A 26 0.52 -9.97 -9.09
CA PRO A 26 0.31 -8.63 -8.53
C PRO A 26 0.84 -8.48 -7.09
N LEU A 27 0.53 -9.45 -6.23
CA LEU A 27 1.07 -9.50 -4.87
C LEU A 27 2.61 -9.50 -4.80
N HIS A 28 3.29 -10.20 -5.71
CA HIS A 28 4.76 -10.17 -5.79
C HIS A 28 5.24 -8.76 -6.12
N THR A 29 4.60 -8.09 -7.07
CA THR A 29 4.91 -6.70 -7.43
C THR A 29 4.77 -5.76 -6.24
N LEU A 30 3.68 -5.88 -5.47
CA LEU A 30 3.45 -5.06 -4.26
C LEU A 30 4.58 -5.24 -3.22
N TYR A 31 5.00 -6.48 -2.95
CA TYR A 31 6.16 -6.73 -2.08
C TYR A 31 7.45 -6.09 -2.61
N MET A 32 7.71 -6.19 -3.92
CA MET A 32 8.90 -5.59 -4.54
C MET A 32 8.90 -4.07 -4.46
N GLU A 33 7.74 -3.43 -4.60
CA GLU A 33 7.62 -1.97 -4.43
C GLU A 33 7.86 -1.58 -2.97
N ASN A 34 7.35 -2.35 -2.02
CA ASN A 34 7.60 -2.14 -0.59
C ASN A 34 9.06 -2.25 -0.20
N GLU A 35 9.84 -3.12 -0.87
CA GLU A 35 11.29 -3.11 -0.72
C GLU A 35 11.92 -1.80 -1.21
N GLN A 36 11.45 -1.24 -2.33
CA GLN A 36 11.97 0.04 -2.84
C GLN A 36 11.60 1.20 -1.91
N ILE A 37 10.36 1.23 -1.42
CA ILE A 37 9.88 2.22 -0.46
C ILE A 37 10.72 2.18 0.83
N THR A 38 11.03 0.98 1.32
CA THR A 38 11.89 0.79 2.50
C THR A 38 13.31 1.31 2.24
N LYS A 39 13.91 0.97 1.09
CA LYS A 39 15.24 1.47 0.69
C LYS A 39 15.25 3.00 0.60
N ASP A 40 14.21 3.60 0.03
CA ASP A 40 14.11 5.06 -0.05
C ASP A 40 13.98 5.72 1.33
N ALA A 41 13.20 5.12 2.24
CA ALA A 41 13.09 5.58 3.63
C ALA A 41 14.44 5.50 4.39
N GLU A 42 15.21 4.43 4.17
CA GLU A 42 16.56 4.29 4.72
C GLU A 42 17.52 5.33 4.13
N MET A 43 17.52 5.52 2.81
CA MET A 43 18.35 6.53 2.14
C MET A 43 18.04 7.95 2.61
N LEU A 44 16.77 8.29 2.81
CA LEU A 44 16.38 9.58 3.41
C LEU A 44 17.07 9.81 4.76
N ASN A 45 17.00 8.82 5.65
CA ASN A 45 17.66 8.89 6.96
C ASN A 45 19.18 8.95 6.86
N MET A 46 19.79 8.23 5.92
CA MET A 46 21.24 8.28 5.69
C MET A 46 21.67 9.68 5.23
N TYR A 47 21.01 10.25 4.23
CA TYR A 47 21.31 11.60 3.75
C TYR A 47 21.12 12.64 4.86
N ALA A 48 20.05 12.53 5.66
CA ALA A 48 19.78 13.42 6.80
C ALA A 48 20.91 13.44 7.84
N LYS A 49 21.48 12.27 8.13
CA LYS A 49 22.59 12.10 9.08
C LYS A 49 23.88 12.69 8.53
N SER A 50 24.16 12.51 7.24
CA SER A 50 25.39 12.97 6.58
C SER A 50 25.37 14.45 6.14
N LEU A 51 24.27 15.19 6.36
CA LEU A 51 24.19 16.63 6.06
C LEU A 51 25.34 17.51 6.61
N PRO A 52 25.95 17.24 7.79
CA PRO A 52 27.05 18.04 8.31
C PRO A 52 28.36 17.92 7.50
N ASP A 53 28.60 16.77 6.87
CA ASP A 53 29.90 16.44 6.27
C ASP A 53 30.04 16.98 4.84
N GLU A 54 29.00 16.79 4.00
CA GLU A 54 28.97 17.19 2.59
C GLU A 54 27.62 17.83 2.24
N MET A 55 27.33 18.98 2.86
CA MET A 55 25.99 19.56 2.86
C MET A 55 25.35 19.75 1.49
N GLU A 56 26.03 20.43 0.57
CA GLU A 56 25.44 20.79 -0.74
C GLU A 56 25.08 19.52 -1.53
N LYS A 57 26.00 18.56 -1.57
CA LYS A 57 25.82 17.29 -2.27
C LYS A 57 24.74 16.42 -1.63
N ASN A 58 24.71 16.33 -0.30
CA ASN A 58 23.71 15.53 0.42
C ASN A 58 22.33 16.17 0.34
N LEU A 59 22.24 17.50 0.39
CA LEU A 59 20.99 18.23 0.18
C LEU A 59 20.46 18.04 -1.24
N GLN A 60 21.33 18.08 -2.26
CA GLN A 60 20.94 17.81 -3.65
C GLN A 60 20.46 16.35 -3.82
N SER A 61 21.18 15.38 -3.24
CA SER A 61 20.77 13.97 -3.27
C SER A 61 19.42 13.77 -2.60
N LEU A 62 19.21 14.42 -1.46
CA LEU A 62 17.95 14.37 -0.73
C LEU A 62 16.80 15.01 -1.50
N ARG A 63 17.03 16.15 -2.18
CA ARG A 63 16.04 16.76 -3.08
C ARG A 63 15.67 15.83 -4.22
N ASN A 64 16.65 15.18 -4.84
CA ASN A 64 16.42 14.25 -5.95
C ASN A 64 15.56 13.05 -5.50
N LEU A 65 15.87 12.48 -4.34
CA LEU A 65 15.10 11.38 -3.75
C LEU A 65 13.68 11.84 -3.35
N ALA A 66 13.57 12.95 -2.62
CA ALA A 66 12.29 13.47 -2.14
C ALA A 66 11.30 13.76 -3.28
N LYS A 67 11.79 14.23 -4.44
CA LYS A 67 10.97 14.48 -5.64
C LYS A 67 10.33 13.21 -6.23
N GLN A 68 10.87 12.04 -5.92
CA GLN A 68 10.32 10.76 -6.39
C GLN A 68 9.26 10.19 -5.44
N LEU A 69 9.28 10.56 -4.16
CA LEU A 69 8.35 10.01 -3.15
C LEU A 69 6.86 10.23 -3.47
N PRO A 70 6.42 11.35 -4.09
CA PRO A 70 5.02 11.49 -4.50
C PRO A 70 4.53 10.37 -5.43
N LEU A 71 5.42 9.75 -6.19
CA LEU A 71 5.06 8.65 -7.09
C LEU A 71 4.56 7.42 -6.31
N ILE A 72 4.96 7.21 -5.04
CA ILE A 72 4.41 6.15 -4.17
C ILE A 72 2.89 6.31 -4.07
N GLY A 73 2.44 7.53 -3.80
CA GLY A 73 1.03 7.83 -3.62
C GLY A 73 0.21 7.80 -4.91
N ILE A 74 0.83 8.02 -6.07
CA ILE A 74 0.18 8.03 -7.38
C ILE A 74 0.11 6.62 -7.98
N THR A 75 1.11 5.78 -7.69
CA THR A 75 1.20 4.41 -8.20
C THR A 75 0.77 3.41 -7.15
N HIS A 76 1.67 3.00 -6.26
CA HIS A 76 1.48 1.96 -5.24
C HIS A 76 0.17 2.13 -4.45
N TYR A 77 -0.01 3.23 -3.73
CA TYR A 77 -1.21 3.45 -2.92
C TYR A 77 -2.49 3.52 -3.75
N THR A 78 -2.45 4.15 -4.93
CA THR A 78 -3.62 4.22 -5.81
C THR A 78 -4.02 2.82 -6.30
N ARG A 79 -3.06 1.92 -6.61
CA ARG A 79 -3.38 0.54 -7.00
C ARG A 79 -4.01 -0.22 -5.85
N GLU A 80 -3.52 -0.05 -4.62
CA GLU A 80 -4.18 -0.65 -3.47
C GLU A 80 -5.59 -0.13 -3.28
N GLU A 81 -5.76 1.19 -3.30
CA GLU A 81 -7.03 1.88 -3.04
C GLU A 81 -8.09 1.61 -4.10
N MET A 82 -7.71 1.65 -5.37
CA MET A 82 -8.66 1.59 -6.49
C MET A 82 -8.86 0.18 -7.03
N ILE A 83 -7.86 -0.70 -6.90
CA ILE A 83 -7.92 -2.05 -7.48
C ILE A 83 -8.09 -3.10 -6.37
N HIS A 84 -7.33 -3.05 -5.28
CA HIS A 84 -7.32 -4.14 -4.29
C HIS A 84 -8.40 -4.00 -3.21
N PHE A 85 -8.59 -2.80 -2.66
CA PHE A 85 -9.57 -2.55 -1.60
C PHE A 85 -11.01 -2.92 -1.97
N PRO A 86 -11.50 -2.70 -3.21
CA PRO A 86 -12.84 -3.12 -3.60
C PRO A 86 -13.14 -4.61 -3.35
N TYR A 87 -12.14 -5.50 -3.49
CA TYR A 87 -12.29 -6.93 -3.23
C TYR A 87 -12.49 -7.26 -1.74
N LEU A 88 -11.88 -6.47 -0.85
CA LEU A 88 -12.07 -6.56 0.61
C LEU A 88 -13.43 -5.98 1.02
N GLU A 89 -13.79 -4.82 0.46
CA GLU A 89 -15.01 -4.10 0.77
C GLU A 89 -16.26 -4.87 0.37
N ARG A 90 -16.24 -5.51 -0.81
CA ARG A 90 -17.33 -6.40 -1.27
C ARG A 90 -17.63 -7.52 -0.29
N ARG A 91 -16.59 -8.00 0.41
CA ARG A 91 -16.66 -9.04 1.45
C ARG A 91 -16.96 -8.50 2.85
N GLY A 92 -17.27 -7.21 2.95
CA GLY A 92 -17.58 -6.50 4.19
C GLY A 92 -16.37 -6.14 5.06
N LEU A 93 -15.14 -6.39 4.60
CA LEU A 93 -13.89 -6.05 5.31
C LEU A 93 -13.51 -4.57 5.16
N THR A 94 -14.47 -3.65 5.27
CA THR A 94 -14.29 -2.20 4.97
C THR A 94 -13.37 -1.47 5.96
N ALA A 95 -13.24 -1.97 7.18
CA ALA A 95 -12.44 -1.34 8.22
C ALA A 95 -10.93 -1.30 7.91
N VAL A 96 -10.43 -2.33 7.21
CA VAL A 96 -9.00 -2.42 6.84
C VAL A 96 -8.66 -1.40 5.74
N PRO A 97 -9.32 -1.41 4.55
CA PRO A 97 -9.21 -0.36 3.53
C PRO A 97 -9.32 1.05 4.10
N SER A 98 -10.38 1.34 4.87
CA SER A 98 -10.62 2.68 5.41
C SER A 98 -9.48 3.17 6.31
N THR A 99 -8.90 2.26 7.10
CA THR A 99 -7.80 2.60 8.01
C THR A 99 -6.49 2.83 7.25
N LEU A 100 -6.19 1.97 6.27
CA LEU A 100 -4.99 2.08 5.45
C LEU A 100 -5.03 3.31 4.55
N TRP A 101 -6.16 3.58 3.89
CA TRP A 101 -6.31 4.78 3.06
C TRP A 101 -6.07 6.07 3.85
N ARG A 102 -6.66 6.20 5.05
CA ARG A 102 -6.37 7.35 5.93
C ARG A 102 -4.87 7.50 6.19
N LYS A 103 -4.17 6.38 6.40
CA LYS A 103 -2.74 6.38 6.62
C LYS A 103 -1.97 6.74 5.33
N HIS A 104 -2.40 6.30 4.15
CA HIS A 104 -1.83 6.74 2.87
C HIS A 104 -1.91 8.26 2.72
N ASP A 105 -3.04 8.88 3.09
CA ASP A 105 -3.20 10.33 3.06
C ASP A 105 -2.30 11.06 4.06
N GLU A 106 -2.10 10.50 5.26
CA GLU A 106 -1.12 11.01 6.22
C GLU A 106 0.31 10.97 5.64
N VAL A 107 0.69 9.88 4.96
CA VAL A 107 1.99 9.76 4.28
C VAL A 107 2.13 10.79 3.15
N ARG A 108 1.12 10.90 2.27
CA ARG A 108 1.08 11.90 1.18
C ARG A 108 1.26 13.32 1.71
N ALA A 109 0.57 13.65 2.81
CA ALA A 109 0.68 14.97 3.46
C ALA A 109 2.09 15.21 4.01
N LYS A 110 2.70 14.23 4.68
CA LYS A 110 4.07 14.33 5.21
C LYS A 110 5.10 14.52 4.09
N ILE A 111 4.99 13.76 2.99
CA ILE A 111 5.86 13.92 1.81
C ILE A 111 5.75 15.33 1.23
N LYS A 112 4.52 15.85 1.10
CA LYS A 112 4.28 17.23 0.61
C LYS A 112 4.92 18.28 1.51
N LEU A 113 4.84 18.11 2.83
CA LEU A 113 5.49 19.01 3.79
C LEU A 113 7.01 18.94 3.73
N LEU A 114 7.59 17.74 3.54
CA LEU A 114 9.02 17.57 3.33
C LEU A 114 9.50 18.32 2.09
N LEU A 115 8.82 18.14 0.96
CA LEU A 115 9.14 18.85 -0.29
C LEU A 115 9.08 20.37 -0.11
N LYS A 116 8.01 20.87 0.53
CA LYS A 116 7.90 22.30 0.83
C LYS A 116 9.06 22.80 1.68
N SER A 117 9.54 22.02 2.64
CA SER A 117 10.69 22.41 3.46
C SER A 117 12.01 22.39 2.69
N LEU A 118 12.16 21.53 1.68
CA LEU A 118 13.36 21.48 0.85
C LEU A 118 13.51 22.66 -0.12
N ASP A 119 12.38 23.28 -0.46
CA ASP A 119 12.30 24.42 -1.38
C ASP A 119 12.37 25.79 -0.65
N GLN A 120 12.45 25.82 0.68
CA GLN A 120 12.58 27.07 1.43
C GLN A 120 14.03 27.53 1.53
N GLU A 121 14.33 28.73 1.05
CA GLU A 121 15.53 29.49 1.44
C GLU A 121 15.36 30.01 2.87
N LYS A 122 16.40 29.89 3.70
CA LYS A 122 16.33 30.21 5.14
C LYS A 122 17.60 30.93 5.59
N ASP A 123 17.40 32.02 6.33
CA ASP A 123 18.47 32.84 6.91
C ASP A 123 19.21 32.11 8.06
N ASP A 124 18.52 31.24 8.81
CA ASP A 124 19.12 30.39 9.85
C ASP A 124 19.27 28.94 9.35
N LYS A 125 20.54 28.58 9.14
CA LYS A 125 20.98 27.28 8.65
C LYS A 125 20.78 26.16 9.66
N ASP A 126 21.03 26.39 10.94
CA ASP A 126 20.97 25.34 11.97
C ASP A 126 19.51 24.99 12.30
N GLU A 127 18.65 26.01 12.39
CA GLU A 127 17.21 25.81 12.56
C GLU A 127 16.60 25.07 11.35
N PHE A 128 17.02 25.44 10.14
CA PHE A 128 16.62 24.76 8.92
C PHE A 128 16.98 23.28 8.94
N LEU A 129 18.24 22.94 9.24
CA LEU A 129 18.71 21.56 9.25
C LEU A 129 18.01 20.71 10.31
N LYS A 130 17.76 21.29 11.50
CA LYS A 130 17.01 20.61 12.55
C LYS A 130 15.59 20.26 12.10
N LYS A 131 14.85 21.24 11.59
CA LYS A 131 13.47 21.03 11.08
C LYS A 131 13.43 20.06 9.91
N LEU A 132 14.41 20.14 9.02
CA LEU A 132 14.51 19.24 7.88
C LEU A 132 14.70 17.79 8.34
N ARG A 133 15.59 17.54 9.30
CA ARG A 133 15.81 16.21 9.89
C ARG A 133 14.55 15.65 10.54
N GLU A 134 13.86 16.44 11.34
CA GLU A 134 12.59 16.04 11.97
C GLU A 134 11.56 15.60 10.91
N ARG A 135 11.41 16.37 9.82
CA ARG A 135 10.49 16.00 8.73
C ARG A 135 10.90 14.75 7.98
N ILE A 136 12.21 14.56 7.77
CA ILE A 136 12.74 13.37 7.11
C ILE A 136 12.44 12.14 7.96
N GLU A 137 12.71 12.21 9.26
CA GLU A 137 12.42 11.14 10.21
C GLU A 137 10.93 10.81 10.21
N GLU A 138 10.06 11.82 10.29
CA GLU A 138 8.61 11.62 10.22
C GLU A 138 8.16 10.90 8.94
N VAL A 139 8.71 11.27 7.78
CA VAL A 139 8.37 10.64 6.49
C VAL A 139 8.90 9.21 6.45
N ALA A 140 10.17 9.00 6.80
CA ALA A 140 10.79 7.68 6.76
C ALA A 140 10.11 6.70 7.72
N THR A 141 9.79 7.13 8.95
CA THR A 141 9.04 6.32 9.91
C THR A 141 7.63 6.00 9.40
N ALA A 142 6.94 6.96 8.79
CA ALA A 142 5.59 6.72 8.27
C ALA A 142 5.59 5.75 7.07
N LEU A 143 6.58 5.83 6.19
CA LEU A 143 6.76 4.88 5.08
C LEU A 143 7.04 3.46 5.60
N VAL A 144 7.96 3.30 6.55
CA VAL A 144 8.28 1.99 7.13
C VAL A 144 7.10 1.41 7.92
N ASP A 145 6.35 2.24 8.66
CA ASP A 145 5.12 1.79 9.33
C ASP A 145 4.08 1.31 8.33
N MET A 146 3.95 2.00 7.19
CA MET A 146 3.02 1.60 6.14
C MET A 146 3.42 0.26 5.52
N VAL A 147 4.67 0.14 5.07
CA VAL A 147 5.20 -1.11 4.51
C VAL A 147 5.00 -2.28 5.47
N PHE A 148 5.19 -2.04 6.78
CA PHE A 148 4.93 -3.03 7.80
C PHE A 148 3.46 -3.45 7.86
N ARG A 149 2.50 -2.51 7.82
CA ARG A 149 1.07 -2.85 7.81
C ARG A 149 0.67 -3.60 6.55
N GLU A 150 1.15 -3.14 5.40
CA GLU A 150 0.85 -3.76 4.12
C GLU A 150 1.37 -5.21 4.09
N ASN A 151 2.67 -5.41 4.35
CA ASN A 151 3.32 -6.71 4.29
C ASN A 151 2.74 -7.75 5.27
N ASN A 152 2.23 -7.30 6.41
CA ASN A 152 1.86 -8.19 7.52
C ASN A 152 0.36 -8.26 7.80
N ILE A 153 -0.44 -7.31 7.27
CA ILE A 153 -1.88 -7.27 7.47
C ILE A 153 -2.59 -7.34 6.12
N LEU A 154 -2.34 -6.39 5.22
CA LEU A 154 -3.06 -6.30 3.95
C LEU A 154 -2.73 -7.48 3.03
N TYR A 155 -1.45 -7.73 2.77
CA TYR A 155 -1.00 -8.72 1.80
C TYR A 155 -1.35 -10.15 2.19
N PRO A 156 -1.17 -10.59 3.45
CA PRO A 156 -1.62 -11.90 3.87
C PRO A 156 -3.14 -12.04 3.79
N ALA A 157 -3.90 -10.97 4.05
CA ALA A 157 -5.35 -10.99 3.93
C ALA A 157 -5.80 -11.14 2.48
N LEU A 158 -5.24 -10.34 1.57
CA LEU A 158 -5.50 -10.45 0.13
C LEU A 158 -5.16 -11.85 -0.37
N HIS A 159 -3.98 -12.37 -0.01
CA HIS A 159 -3.56 -13.72 -0.41
C HIS A 159 -4.50 -14.82 0.12
N ALA A 160 -5.07 -14.65 1.32
CA ALA A 160 -5.95 -15.64 1.92
C ALA A 160 -7.35 -15.68 1.28
N ILE A 161 -7.82 -14.57 0.70
CA ILE A 161 -9.23 -14.44 0.27
C ILE A 161 -9.42 -14.32 -1.24
N LEU A 162 -8.43 -13.79 -1.98
CA LEU A 162 -8.52 -13.61 -3.43
C LEU A 162 -8.23 -14.92 -4.16
N SER A 163 -9.08 -15.28 -5.12
CA SER A 163 -8.86 -16.37 -6.06
C SER A 163 -7.91 -15.98 -7.20
N GLU A 164 -7.51 -16.96 -8.01
CA GLU A 164 -6.67 -16.72 -9.19
C GLU A 164 -7.37 -15.81 -10.22
N GLY A 165 -8.67 -16.02 -10.47
CA GLY A 165 -9.47 -15.15 -11.34
C GLY A 165 -9.56 -13.70 -10.83
N GLU A 166 -9.62 -13.47 -9.52
CA GLU A 166 -9.59 -12.11 -8.97
C GLU A 166 -8.22 -11.45 -9.16
N TRP A 167 -7.13 -12.18 -8.93
CA TRP A 167 -5.78 -11.71 -9.26
C TRP A 167 -5.60 -11.45 -10.76
N ALA A 168 -6.27 -12.22 -11.63
CA ALA A 168 -6.26 -12.02 -13.07
C ALA A 168 -6.84 -10.66 -13.45
N ALA A 169 -8.01 -10.33 -12.90
CA ALA A 169 -8.66 -9.03 -13.09
C ALA A 169 -7.83 -7.87 -12.54
N ILE A 170 -7.20 -8.06 -11.38
CA ILE A 170 -6.28 -7.07 -10.79
C ILE A 170 -5.14 -6.79 -11.77
N ARG A 171 -4.44 -7.84 -12.23
CA ARG A 171 -3.27 -7.70 -13.11
C ARG A 171 -3.57 -6.95 -14.40
N GLN A 172 -4.77 -7.10 -14.96
CA GLN A 172 -5.20 -6.40 -16.18
C GLN A 172 -5.28 -4.87 -15.99
N GLN A 173 -5.59 -4.41 -14.78
CA GLN A 173 -5.80 -2.99 -14.47
C GLN A 173 -4.53 -2.28 -13.97
N GLU A 174 -3.54 -3.02 -13.44
CA GLU A 174 -2.35 -2.42 -12.81
C GLU A 174 -1.54 -1.51 -13.75
N ASP A 175 -1.45 -1.87 -15.04
CA ASP A 175 -0.67 -1.13 -16.02
C ASP A 175 -1.25 0.25 -16.35
N GLU A 176 -2.55 0.48 -16.07
CA GLU A 176 -3.21 1.78 -16.27
C GLU A 176 -2.77 2.81 -15.21
N ILE A 177 -2.43 2.34 -14.01
CA ILE A 177 -1.96 3.19 -12.90
C ILE A 177 -0.42 3.28 -12.90
N GLY A 178 0.26 2.15 -13.18
CA GLY A 178 1.71 2.05 -13.20
C GLY A 178 2.33 1.68 -11.84
N TYR A 179 3.67 1.64 -11.79
CA TYR A 179 4.44 1.03 -10.69
C TYR A 179 5.49 1.96 -10.10
N TYR A 180 5.77 1.78 -8.80
CA TYR A 180 6.80 2.49 -8.08
C TYR A 180 8.15 1.79 -8.19
N LYS A 181 9.02 2.27 -9.09
CA LYS A 181 10.42 1.81 -9.25
C LYS A 181 10.58 0.30 -9.54
N VAL A 182 9.50 -0.38 -9.89
CA VAL A 182 9.47 -1.81 -10.23
C VAL A 182 8.93 -1.96 -11.64
N LYS A 183 9.39 -2.99 -12.33
CA LYS A 183 8.79 -3.47 -13.58
C LYS A 183 8.36 -4.92 -13.36
N PRO A 184 7.05 -5.22 -13.35
CA PRO A 184 6.58 -6.58 -13.15
C PRO A 184 7.07 -7.51 -14.27
N SER A 185 7.36 -8.75 -13.90
CA SER A 185 7.57 -9.82 -14.87
C SER A 185 6.26 -10.16 -15.60
N GLN A 186 6.37 -10.72 -16.79
CA GLN A 186 5.22 -11.25 -17.57
C GLN A 186 5.14 -12.79 -17.49
N GLU A 187 5.87 -13.39 -16.55
CA GLU A 187 5.94 -14.84 -16.36
C GLU A 187 4.66 -15.41 -15.76
N TRP A 188 4.06 -14.73 -14.77
CA TRP A 188 2.77 -15.14 -14.23
C TRP A 188 1.66 -14.87 -15.25
N LYS A 189 0.93 -15.93 -15.59
CA LYS A 189 -0.26 -15.88 -16.43
C LYS A 189 -1.39 -16.59 -15.70
N PRO A 190 -2.52 -15.92 -15.45
CA PRO A 190 -3.65 -16.55 -14.79
C PRO A 190 -4.22 -17.67 -15.66
N LYS A 191 -4.66 -18.74 -15.03
CA LYS A 191 -5.37 -19.86 -15.69
C LYS A 191 -6.89 -19.72 -15.64
N GLU A 192 -7.39 -18.86 -14.78
CA GLU A 192 -8.81 -18.56 -14.59
C GLU A 192 -9.20 -17.27 -15.32
N GLU A 193 -10.48 -17.17 -15.68
CA GLU A 193 -11.03 -15.93 -16.24
C GLU A 193 -11.04 -14.82 -15.18
N PRO A 194 -10.85 -13.55 -15.59
CA PRO A 194 -10.91 -12.39 -14.70
C PRO A 194 -12.24 -12.30 -13.93
N ILE A 195 -12.15 -12.14 -12.61
CA ILE A 195 -13.30 -11.89 -11.72
C ILE A 195 -13.15 -10.49 -11.12
N HIS A 196 -14.07 -9.60 -11.47
CA HIS A 196 -14.12 -8.24 -10.97
C HIS A 196 -14.93 -8.14 -9.67
N PRO A 197 -14.75 -7.08 -8.86
CA PRO A 197 -15.41 -6.94 -7.57
C PRO A 197 -16.93 -7.07 -7.61
N TYR A 198 -17.57 -6.60 -8.70
CA TYR A 198 -19.02 -6.65 -8.86
C TYR A 198 -19.59 -8.03 -9.20
N GLN A 199 -18.73 -9.00 -9.54
CA GLN A 199 -19.12 -10.38 -9.84
C GLN A 199 -19.04 -11.28 -8.61
N ILE A 200 -18.54 -10.75 -7.49
CA ILE A 200 -18.38 -11.49 -6.23
C ILE A 200 -19.74 -11.59 -5.54
N GLU A 201 -20.21 -12.80 -5.31
CA GLU A 201 -21.44 -13.06 -4.57
C GLU A 201 -21.12 -13.64 -3.18
N GLY A 202 -21.63 -13.00 -2.12
CA GLY A 202 -21.62 -13.52 -0.76
C GLY A 202 -20.47 -13.04 0.14
N ALA A 203 -20.56 -13.44 1.41
CA ALA A 203 -19.56 -13.13 2.44
C ALA A 203 -18.39 -14.13 2.41
N LEU A 204 -17.35 -13.84 3.20
CA LEU A 204 -16.23 -14.75 3.41
C LEU A 204 -16.69 -16.13 3.90
N THR A 205 -16.11 -17.20 3.35
CA THR A 205 -16.31 -18.56 3.85
C THR A 205 -15.58 -18.77 5.19
N ASP A 206 -16.05 -19.71 6.01
CA ASP A 206 -15.39 -20.06 7.28
C ASP A 206 -13.91 -20.43 7.08
N GLU A 207 -13.59 -21.07 5.96
CA GLU A 207 -12.22 -21.40 5.58
C GLU A 207 -11.38 -20.15 5.32
N GLN A 208 -11.89 -19.19 4.54
CA GLN A 208 -11.21 -17.91 4.32
C GLN A 208 -11.02 -17.15 5.63
N ILE A 209 -12.05 -17.09 6.48
CA ILE A 209 -11.97 -16.46 7.80
C ILE A 209 -10.88 -17.12 8.65
N SER A 210 -10.79 -18.46 8.64
CA SER A 210 -9.77 -19.19 9.40
C SER A 210 -8.33 -18.90 8.95
N ARG A 211 -8.13 -18.50 7.68
CA ARG A 211 -6.82 -18.16 7.10
C ARG A 211 -6.44 -16.68 7.28
N LEU A 212 -7.38 -15.82 7.64
CA LEU A 212 -7.10 -14.40 7.87
C LEU A 212 -6.11 -14.19 9.03
N PRO A 213 -5.29 -13.12 8.96
CA PRO A 213 -4.45 -12.69 10.07
C PRO A 213 -5.27 -12.48 11.36
N GLY A 214 -4.65 -12.76 12.51
CA GLY A 214 -5.31 -12.63 13.82
C GLY A 214 -5.82 -11.22 14.10
N GLU A 215 -5.17 -10.22 13.52
CA GLU A 215 -5.52 -8.80 13.57
C GLU A 215 -6.88 -8.55 12.91
N ILE A 216 -7.10 -9.11 11.72
CA ILE A 216 -8.35 -8.94 10.99
C ILE A 216 -9.48 -9.70 11.67
N LYS A 217 -9.21 -10.91 12.19
CA LYS A 217 -10.18 -11.66 12.99
C LYS A 217 -10.68 -10.87 14.20
N LYS A 218 -9.78 -10.23 14.96
CA LYS A 218 -10.14 -9.36 16.08
C LYS A 218 -11.01 -8.17 15.66
N ILE A 219 -10.76 -7.59 14.48
CA ILE A 219 -11.59 -6.51 13.93
C ILE A 219 -12.99 -7.06 13.62
N MET A 220 -13.09 -8.25 13.01
CA MET A 220 -14.36 -8.90 12.69
C MET A 220 -15.17 -9.33 13.92
N GLU A 221 -14.53 -9.70 15.04
CA GLU A 221 -15.20 -10.04 16.30
C GLU A 221 -16.00 -8.85 16.88
N SER A 222 -15.59 -7.61 16.58
CA SER A 222 -16.28 -6.40 17.04
C SER A 222 -17.51 -6.02 16.21
N LYS A 223 -17.56 -6.44 14.94
CA LYS A 223 -18.68 -6.26 14.02
C LYS A 223 -18.54 -7.26 12.87
N LEU A 224 -19.50 -8.16 12.72
CA LEU A 224 -19.52 -9.10 11.60
C LEU A 224 -19.61 -8.32 10.28
N PRO A 225 -18.75 -8.64 9.29
CA PRO A 225 -18.78 -7.98 8.00
C PRO A 225 -20.09 -8.35 7.27
N GLU A 226 -20.88 -7.33 6.91
CA GLU A 226 -21.99 -7.49 5.98
C GLU A 226 -21.44 -7.34 4.56
N ALA A 227 -21.58 -8.40 3.75
CA ALA A 227 -21.15 -8.37 2.36
C ALA A 227 -22.06 -7.48 1.51
N ASP A 228 -21.48 -6.81 0.52
CA ASP A 228 -22.23 -6.03 -0.44
C ASP A 228 -22.83 -6.95 -1.50
N VAL A 229 -24.15 -7.17 -1.39
CA VAL A 229 -24.95 -8.01 -2.29
C VAL A 229 -25.55 -7.23 -3.46
N GLN A 230 -25.19 -5.95 -3.65
CA GLN A 230 -25.74 -5.13 -4.72
C GLN A 230 -25.23 -5.61 -6.09
N LYS A 231 -26.16 -6.01 -6.95
CA LYS A 231 -25.91 -6.34 -8.35
C LYS A 231 -25.80 -5.06 -9.19
N VAL A 232 -24.85 -5.04 -10.12
CA VAL A 232 -24.63 -3.90 -11.03
C VAL A 232 -25.72 -3.86 -12.10
N GLU A 233 -26.15 -5.04 -12.58
CA GLU A 233 -27.19 -5.19 -13.58
C GLU A 233 -28.59 -5.26 -12.95
N ARG A 234 -29.53 -4.57 -13.58
CA ARG A 234 -30.96 -4.64 -13.27
C ARG A 234 -31.68 -5.47 -14.31
N GLU A 235 -32.81 -6.05 -13.90
CA GLU A 235 -33.69 -6.76 -14.82
C GLU A 235 -34.15 -5.82 -15.95
N GLY A 236 -33.78 -6.15 -17.18
CA GLY A 236 -34.06 -5.33 -18.37
C GLY A 236 -32.90 -4.47 -18.88
N ASP A 237 -31.73 -4.52 -18.23
CA ASP A 237 -30.53 -3.88 -18.76
C ASP A 237 -30.08 -4.56 -20.07
N ILE A 238 -29.61 -3.75 -21.03
CA ILE A 238 -29.09 -4.22 -22.30
C ILE A 238 -27.58 -4.38 -22.16
N GLU A 239 -27.06 -5.60 -22.31
CA GLU A 239 -25.63 -5.84 -22.38
C GLU A 239 -25.04 -5.12 -23.60
N LEU A 240 -24.21 -4.12 -23.35
CA LEU A 240 -23.44 -3.45 -24.40
C LEU A 240 -22.15 -4.25 -24.62
N ASP A 241 -22.17 -5.17 -25.58
CA ASP A 241 -21.02 -5.98 -25.99
C ASP A 241 -19.99 -5.16 -26.78
N THR A 242 -19.25 -4.29 -26.09
CA THR A 242 -18.26 -3.31 -26.61
C THR A 242 -18.85 -1.96 -27.03
N GLY A 243 -18.43 -0.91 -26.32
CA GLY A 243 -18.71 0.48 -26.68
C GLY A 243 -17.72 0.97 -27.76
N TYR A 244 -18.24 1.69 -28.75
CA TYR A 244 -17.48 2.67 -29.54
C TYR A 244 -17.52 4.04 -28.85
#